data_AF-A0A9P8JQV8-F1
#
_entry.id   AF-A0A9P8JQV8-F1
#
_cell.length_a   1.000
_cell.length_b   1.000
_cell.length_c   1.000
_cell.angle_alpha   90.00
_cell.angle_beta   90.00
_cell.angle_gamma   90.00
#
_symmetry.space_group_name_H-M   'P 1'
#
loop_
_entity.id
_entity.type
_entity.pdbx_description
1 polymer ?
#
loop_
_entity_poly.entity_id
_entity_poly.type
_entity_poly.pdbx_seq_one_letter_code
_entity_poly.pdbx_strand_id
1 'polypeptide(L)'
;QAAGSVLIVFTCLFIVAFATTWGPLVWAVVAELYPARYRATCMGLATASNWIWNFLISLFSTVIVDDIHWFFGLVFGGCCLGLAAIVYFFVIESKDRSLEEIDTMYVLHVNPITSSKWDGSKVPEDAYASGVAEQGNIPVSRTASKVDEEK
;
A
#
# COMPACT_ATOMS: atom_id res chain seq x y z
N GLN A 1 21.74 29.14 -20.06
CA GLN A 1 21.58 27.97 -20.94
C GLN A 1 21.83 26.65 -20.21
N ALA A 2 22.96 26.47 -19.50
CA ALA A 2 23.24 25.24 -18.74
C ALA A 2 22.16 24.86 -17.70
N ALA A 3 21.61 25.82 -16.94
CA ALA A 3 20.60 25.55 -15.91
C ALA A 3 19.29 24.93 -16.46
N GLY A 4 18.85 25.34 -17.65
CA GLY A 4 17.63 24.79 -18.27
C GLY A 4 17.80 23.34 -18.71
N SER A 5 18.95 23.01 -19.32
CA SER A 5 19.28 21.63 -19.70
C SER A 5 19.36 20.70 -18.50
N VAL A 6 19.93 21.18 -17.39
CA VAL A 6 20.01 20.42 -16.13
C VAL A 6 18.62 20.12 -15.58
N LEU A 7 17.71 21.11 -15.54
CA LEU A 7 16.33 20.90 -15.09
C LEU A 7 15.57 19.89 -15.95
N ILE A 8 15.77 19.92 -17.27
CA ILE A 8 15.14 18.96 -18.19
C ILE A 8 15.63 17.54 -17.88
N VAL A 9 16.94 17.33 -17.73
CA VAL A 9 17.51 16.01 -17.42
C VAL A 9 16.95 15.46 -16.11
N PHE A 10 16.93 16.27 -15.05
CA PHE A 10 16.36 15.84 -13.76
C PHE A 10 14.86 15.52 -13.86
N THR A 11 14.10 16.31 -14.62
CA THR A 11 12.68 16.06 -14.85
C THR A 11 12.46 14.74 -15.60
N CYS A 12 13.26 14.47 -16.64
CA CYS A 12 13.19 13.21 -17.37
C CYS A 12 13.52 12.00 -16.48
N LEU A 13 14.56 12.09 -15.66
CA LEU A 13 14.91 11.05 -14.70
C LEU A 13 13.80 10.81 -13.68
N PHE A 14 13.18 11.88 -13.19
CA PHE A 14 12.02 11.78 -12.29
C PHE A 14 10.84 11.06 -12.96
N ILE A 15 10.50 11.43 -14.21
CA ILE A 15 9.42 10.77 -14.96
C ILE A 15 9.69 9.28 -15.15
N VAL A 16 10.92 8.90 -15.53
CA VAL A 16 11.31 7.48 -15.70
C VAL A 16 11.20 6.72 -14.39
N ALA A 17 11.71 7.28 -13.29
CA ALA A 17 11.61 6.67 -11.97
C ALA A 17 10.14 6.49 -11.55
N PHE A 18 9.31 7.51 -11.73
CA PHE A 18 7.88 7.45 -11.41
C PHE A 18 7.13 6.42 -12.26
N ALA A 19 7.38 6.40 -13.56
CA ALA A 19 6.71 5.50 -14.50
C ALA A 19 7.04 4.02 -14.27
N THR A 20 8.28 3.72 -13.83
CA THR A 20 8.71 2.34 -13.57
C THR A 20 8.36 1.83 -12.18
N THR A 21 8.19 2.73 -11.20
CA THR A 21 7.89 2.36 -9.81
C THR A 21 6.43 2.67 -9.49
N TRP A 22 6.13 3.90 -9.11
CA TRP A 22 4.86 4.32 -8.56
C TRP A 22 3.67 4.20 -9.53
N GLY A 23 3.90 4.42 -10.82
CA GLY A 23 2.86 4.35 -11.86
C GLY A 23 2.07 3.03 -11.82
N PRO A 24 2.73 1.87 -11.99
CA PRO A 24 2.07 0.56 -11.89
C PRO A 24 1.94 0.04 -10.46
N LEU A 25 2.94 0.30 -9.59
CA LEU A 25 3.02 -0.33 -8.27
C LEU A 25 1.86 0.06 -7.36
N VAL A 26 1.41 1.31 -7.40
CA VAL A 26 0.32 1.77 -6.52
C VAL A 26 -0.96 0.97 -6.74
N TRP A 27 -1.28 0.64 -7.99
CA TRP A 27 -2.50 -0.11 -8.32
C TRP A 27 -2.37 -1.58 -7.95
N ALA A 28 -1.18 -2.16 -8.08
CA ALA A 28 -0.89 -3.52 -7.65
C ALA A 28 -1.01 -3.65 -6.12
N VAL A 29 -0.32 -2.78 -5.36
CA VAL A 29 -0.34 -2.79 -3.89
C VAL A 29 -1.77 -2.61 -3.36
N VAL A 30 -2.55 -1.70 -3.94
CA VAL A 30 -3.96 -1.49 -3.54
C VAL A 30 -4.81 -2.74 -3.81
N ALA A 31 -4.55 -3.47 -4.89
CA ALA A 31 -5.27 -4.71 -5.19
C ALA A 31 -4.88 -5.86 -4.24
N GLU A 32 -3.62 -5.90 -3.79
CA GLU A 32 -3.07 -6.94 -2.93
C GLU A 32 -3.34 -6.70 -1.43
N LEU A 33 -3.43 -5.43 -1.02
CA LEU A 33 -3.64 -5.03 0.38
C LEU A 33 -5.02 -5.43 0.91
N TYR A 34 -6.03 -5.42 0.05
CA TYR A 34 -7.40 -5.63 0.51
C TYR A 34 -7.82 -7.11 0.51
N PRO A 35 -8.55 -7.53 1.56
CA PRO A 35 -9.11 -8.87 1.66
C PRO A 35 -10.06 -9.14 0.49
N ALA A 36 -10.06 -10.37 -0.03
CA ALA A 36 -10.77 -10.74 -1.26
C ALA A 36 -12.25 -10.35 -1.25
N ARG A 37 -12.91 -10.45 -0.08
CA ARG A 37 -14.33 -10.13 0.10
C ARG A 37 -14.69 -8.66 -0.13
N TYR A 38 -13.82 -7.73 0.27
CA TYR A 38 -14.08 -6.29 0.22
C TYR A 38 -13.25 -5.56 -0.84
N ARG A 39 -12.32 -6.28 -1.49
CA ARG A 39 -11.37 -5.76 -2.46
C ARG A 39 -12.00 -4.82 -3.48
N ALA A 40 -13.10 -5.24 -4.13
CA ALA A 40 -13.74 -4.43 -5.17
C ALA A 40 -14.26 -3.07 -4.66
N THR A 41 -14.93 -3.06 -3.50
CA THR A 41 -15.48 -1.83 -2.90
C THR A 41 -14.36 -0.91 -2.42
N CYS A 42 -13.35 -1.46 -1.75
CA CYS A 42 -12.19 -0.71 -1.26
C CYS A 42 -11.35 -0.13 -2.42
N MET A 43 -11.14 -0.89 -3.49
CA MET A 43 -10.50 -0.41 -4.72
C MET A 43 -11.30 0.72 -5.39
N GLY A 44 -12.63 0.61 -5.42
CA GLY A 44 -13.51 1.67 -5.92
C GLY A 44 -13.34 2.97 -5.13
N LEU A 45 -13.33 2.88 -3.80
CA LEU A 45 -13.10 4.03 -2.92
C LEU A 45 -11.70 4.64 -3.08
N ALA A 46 -10.66 3.80 -3.20
CA ALA A 46 -9.29 4.25 -3.44
C ALA A 46 -9.18 5.00 -4.78
N THR A 47 -9.82 4.47 -5.83
CA THR A 47 -9.86 5.10 -7.15
C THR A 47 -10.61 6.43 -7.11
N ALA A 48 -11.79 6.47 -6.48
CA ALA A 48 -12.55 7.69 -6.31
C ALA A 48 -11.75 8.76 -5.54
N SER A 49 -11.06 8.37 -4.48
CA SER A 49 -10.18 9.25 -3.70
C SER A 49 -9.03 9.80 -4.55
N ASN A 50 -8.42 8.96 -5.40
CA ASN A 50 -7.39 9.39 -6.34
C ASN A 50 -7.92 10.48 -7.30
N TRP A 51 -9.10 10.28 -7.88
CA TRP A 51 -9.72 11.26 -8.77
C TRP A 51 -10.10 12.56 -8.06
N ILE A 52 -10.59 12.48 -6.81
CA ILE A 52 -10.88 13.67 -6.00
C ILE A 52 -9.59 14.47 -5.76
N TRP A 53 -8.50 13.82 -5.36
CA TRP A 53 -7.22 14.52 -5.17
C TRP A 53 -6.67 15.12 -6.46
N ASN A 54 -6.78 14.42 -7.58
CA ASN A 54 -6.40 14.97 -8.89
C ASN A 54 -7.22 16.23 -9.23
N PHE A 55 -8.54 16.22 -8.95
CA PHE A 55 -9.40 17.37 -9.12
C PHE A 55 -9.00 18.54 -8.23
N LEU A 56 -8.76 18.30 -6.94
CA LEU A 56 -8.34 19.34 -5.99
C LEU A 56 -6.99 19.95 -6.37
N ILE A 57 -6.02 19.12 -6.74
CA ILE A 57 -4.71 19.60 -7.22
C ILE A 57 -4.92 20.47 -8.45
N SER A 58 -5.69 20.02 -9.45
CA SER A 58 -5.96 20.82 -10.66
C SER A 58 -6.64 22.16 -10.34
N LEU A 59 -7.62 22.17 -9.42
CA LEU A 59 -8.37 23.37 -9.04
C LEU A 59 -7.51 24.40 -8.30
N PHE A 60 -6.65 23.95 -7.39
CA PHE A 60 -5.87 24.85 -6.52
C PHE A 60 -4.46 25.14 -7.03
N SER A 61 -3.90 24.33 -7.94
CA SER A 61 -2.50 24.49 -8.36
C SER A 61 -2.19 25.87 -8.91
N THR A 62 -3.09 26.48 -9.69
CA THR A 62 -2.84 27.81 -10.27
C THR A 62 -2.74 28.89 -9.19
N VAL A 63 -3.70 28.93 -8.27
CA VAL A 63 -3.71 29.88 -7.14
C VAL A 63 -2.48 29.71 -6.26
N ILE A 64 -2.12 28.47 -5.95
CA ILE A 64 -0.96 28.17 -5.10
C ILE A 64 0.34 28.57 -5.80
N VAL A 65 0.51 28.22 -7.08
CA VAL A 65 1.74 28.54 -7.83
C VAL A 65 1.94 30.05 -7.97
N ASP A 66 0.86 30.83 -8.08
CA ASP A 66 0.94 32.29 -8.14
C ASP A 66 1.46 32.90 -6.82
N ASP A 67 1.14 32.29 -5.67
CA ASP A 67 1.57 32.77 -4.36
C ASP A 67 2.97 32.28 -3.93
N ILE A 68 3.27 30.99 -4.16
CA ILE A 68 4.50 30.35 -3.65
C ILE A 68 5.53 30.00 -4.73
N HIS A 69 5.21 30.23 -6.01
CA HIS A 69 6.11 30.06 -7.15
C HIS A 69 6.82 28.69 -7.14
N TRP A 70 8.16 28.69 -7.15
CA TRP A 70 8.98 27.48 -7.22
C TRP A 70 8.93 26.63 -5.93
N PHE A 71 8.52 27.20 -4.78
CA PHE A 71 8.37 26.44 -3.53
C PHE A 71 7.26 25.39 -3.60
N PHE A 72 6.33 25.51 -4.55
CA PHE A 72 5.30 24.50 -4.79
C PHE A 72 5.89 23.10 -5.06
N GLY A 73 7.04 23.03 -5.75
CA GLY A 73 7.76 21.78 -5.97
C GLY A 73 8.25 21.11 -4.67
N LEU A 74 8.62 21.90 -3.65
CA LEU A 74 9.06 21.37 -2.36
C LEU A 74 7.90 20.76 -1.56
N VAL A 75 6.67 21.25 -1.76
CA VAL A 75 5.47 20.63 -1.16
C VAL A 75 5.31 19.20 -1.67
N PHE A 76 5.41 18.98 -2.98
CA PHE A 76 5.38 17.62 -3.55
C PHE A 76 6.58 16.78 -3.13
N GLY A 77 7.77 17.38 -3.04
CA GLY A 77 8.95 16.71 -2.50
C GLY A 77 8.72 16.21 -1.06
N GLY A 78 8.12 17.05 -0.21
CA GLY A 78 7.73 16.69 1.15
C GLY A 78 6.68 15.57 1.18
N CYS A 79 5.66 15.65 0.33
CA CYS A 79 4.66 14.58 0.17
C CYS A 79 5.31 13.25 -0.26
N CYS A 80 6.27 13.26 -1.18
CA CYS A 80 7.02 12.07 -1.59
C CYS A 80 7.83 11.47 -0.42
N LEU A 81 8.45 12.29 0.42
CA LEU A 81 9.16 11.81 1.61
C LEU A 81 8.19 11.24 2.66
N GLY A 82 7.05 11.90 2.89
CA GLY A 82 6.00 11.38 3.75
C GLY A 82 5.45 10.04 3.26
N LEU A 83 5.21 9.92 1.95
CA LEU A 83 4.82 8.68 1.30
C LEU A 83 5.88 7.59 1.49
N ALA A 84 7.17 7.91 1.30
CA ALA A 84 8.26 6.96 1.53
C ALA A 84 8.29 6.44 2.98
N ALA A 85 8.05 7.32 3.96
CA ALA A 85 7.91 6.91 5.35
C ALA A 85 6.70 5.99 5.56
N ILE A 86 5.54 6.34 4.99
CA ILE A 86 4.33 5.52 5.10
C ILE A 86 4.55 4.12 4.52
N VAL A 87 5.13 4.02 3.32
CA VAL A 87 5.44 2.72 2.71
C VAL A 87 6.38 1.92 3.59
N TYR A 88 7.46 2.54 4.07
CA TYR A 88 8.47 1.87 4.89
C TYR A 88 7.91 1.31 6.20
N PHE A 89 6.99 2.03 6.85
CA PHE A 89 6.46 1.64 8.16
C PHE A 89 5.18 0.80 8.11
N PHE A 90 4.36 0.90 7.05
CA PHE A 90 3.00 0.34 7.03
C PHE A 90 2.74 -0.69 5.93
N VAL A 91 3.56 -0.76 4.87
CA VAL A 91 3.30 -1.67 3.74
C VAL A 91 4.12 -2.95 3.87
N ILE A 92 3.42 -4.09 3.89
CA ILE A 92 4.02 -5.43 3.91
C ILE A 92 4.50 -5.78 2.49
N GLU A 93 5.67 -6.44 2.40
CA GLU A 93 6.21 -6.95 1.14
C GLU A 93 5.32 -8.07 0.58
N SER A 94 4.79 -7.87 -0.64
CA SER A 94 3.88 -8.79 -1.32
C SER A 94 4.55 -9.64 -2.41
N LYS A 95 5.82 -9.39 -2.72
CA LYS A 95 6.53 -10.09 -3.79
C LYS A 95 6.58 -11.61 -3.58
N ASP A 96 6.22 -12.35 -4.64
CA ASP A 96 6.26 -13.82 -4.72
C ASP A 96 5.37 -14.52 -3.66
N ARG A 97 4.31 -13.85 -3.20
CA ARG A 97 3.34 -14.39 -2.22
C ARG A 97 1.96 -14.57 -2.84
N SER A 98 1.19 -15.50 -2.30
CA SER A 98 -0.23 -15.64 -2.65
C SER A 98 -1.09 -14.55 -1.98
N LEU A 99 -2.25 -14.24 -2.54
CA LEU A 99 -3.13 -13.21 -1.98
C LEU A 99 -3.66 -13.60 -0.60
N GLU A 100 -3.87 -14.89 -0.39
CA GLU A 100 -4.31 -15.49 0.89
C GLU A 100 -3.21 -15.41 1.95
N GLU A 101 -1.96 -15.58 1.54
CA GLU A 101 -0.80 -15.47 2.42
C GLU A 101 -0.58 -14.02 2.87
N ILE A 102 -0.71 -13.05 1.95
CA ILE A 102 -0.64 -11.62 2.27
C ILE A 102 -1.74 -11.23 3.27
N ASP A 103 -2.96 -11.69 3.05
CA ASP A 103 -4.09 -11.45 3.95
C ASP A 103 -3.83 -12.03 5.36
N THR A 104 -3.26 -13.25 5.41
CA THR A 104 -2.84 -13.88 6.67
C THR A 104 -1.76 -13.07 7.38
N MET A 105 -0.80 -12.49 6.65
CA MET A 105 0.23 -11.61 7.23
C MET A 105 -0.36 -10.35 7.88
N TYR A 106 -1.43 -9.78 7.29
CA TYR A 106 -2.14 -8.65 7.88
C TYR A 106 -2.91 -9.06 9.14
N VAL A 107 -3.59 -10.21 9.13
CA VAL A 107 -4.30 -10.75 10.32
C VAL A 107 -3.33 -11.05 11.47
N LEU A 108 -2.17 -11.62 11.16
CA LEU A 108 -1.12 -11.93 12.15
C LEU A 108 -0.30 -10.71 12.59
N HIS A 109 -0.64 -9.51 12.12
CA HIS A 109 0.04 -8.25 12.46
C HIS A 109 1.57 -8.32 12.26
N VAL A 110 2.00 -8.93 11.14
CA VAL A 110 3.43 -9.05 10.80
C VAL A 110 4.02 -7.64 10.61
N ASN A 111 5.20 -7.40 11.20
CA ASN A 111 5.87 -6.12 11.07
C ASN A 111 6.24 -5.83 9.59
N PRO A 112 5.78 -4.71 9.01
CA PRO A 112 6.07 -4.32 7.63
C PRO A 112 7.56 -4.28 7.29
N ILE A 113 8.41 -3.84 8.21
CA ILE A 113 9.87 -3.68 7.98
C ILE A 113 10.57 -5.04 7.78
N THR A 114 10.12 -6.07 8.50
CA THR A 114 10.73 -7.41 8.45
C THR A 114 9.93 -8.41 7.62
N SER A 115 8.85 -7.95 6.98
CA SER A 115 7.92 -8.79 6.21
C SER A 115 8.60 -9.61 5.10
N SER A 116 9.65 -9.08 4.48
CA SER A 116 10.42 -9.79 3.44
C SER A 116 11.06 -11.10 3.89
N LYS A 117 11.31 -11.27 5.21
CA LYS A 117 11.91 -12.48 5.79
C LYS A 117 10.87 -13.44 6.38
N TRP A 118 9.59 -13.09 6.31
CA TRP A 118 8.53 -13.91 6.85
C TRP A 118 8.38 -15.20 6.04
N ASP A 119 8.07 -16.30 6.72
CA ASP A 119 8.05 -17.65 6.16
C ASP A 119 6.72 -18.32 6.52
N GLY A 120 5.81 -18.34 5.54
CA GLY A 120 4.48 -18.93 5.67
C GLY A 120 4.50 -20.42 5.98
N SER A 121 5.56 -21.14 5.65
CA SER A 121 5.70 -22.59 5.92
C SER A 121 5.69 -22.93 7.41
N LYS A 122 5.97 -21.94 8.28
CA LYS A 122 6.01 -22.09 9.74
C LYS A 122 4.70 -21.70 10.42
N VAL A 123 3.73 -21.23 9.65
CA VAL A 123 2.42 -20.83 10.16
C VAL A 123 1.57 -22.10 10.29
N PRO A 124 1.09 -22.44 11.50
CA PRO A 124 0.27 -23.62 11.67
C PRO A 124 -1.06 -23.47 10.91
N GLU A 125 -1.59 -24.57 10.35
CA GLU A 125 -2.78 -24.58 9.47
C GLU A 125 -4.02 -23.93 10.12
N ASP A 126 -4.09 -23.94 11.44
CA ASP A 126 -5.15 -23.31 12.24
C ASP A 126 -5.12 -21.77 12.15
N ALA A 127 -3.96 -21.15 11.99
CA ALA A 127 -3.84 -19.71 11.77
C ALA A 127 -4.39 -19.30 10.41
N TYR A 128 -4.18 -20.11 9.35
CA TYR A 128 -4.87 -19.92 8.07
C TYR A 128 -6.38 -20.10 8.21
N ALA A 129 -6.82 -21.12 8.96
CA ALA A 129 -8.23 -21.33 9.24
C ALA A 129 -8.85 -20.18 10.04
N SER A 130 -8.10 -19.53 10.93
CA SER A 130 -8.56 -18.37 11.71
C SER A 130 -8.76 -17.11 10.85
N GLY A 131 -7.83 -16.82 9.93
CA GLY A 131 -7.99 -15.72 8.96
C GLY A 131 -9.16 -15.94 8.00
N VAL A 132 -9.36 -17.19 7.55
CA VAL A 132 -10.50 -17.59 6.72
C VAL A 132 -11.82 -17.56 7.53
N ALA A 133 -11.82 -17.99 8.79
CA ALA A 133 -12.99 -18.00 9.66
C ALA A 133 -13.47 -16.59 10.03
N GLU A 134 -12.55 -15.65 10.24
CA GLU A 134 -12.87 -14.23 10.47
C GLU A 134 -13.52 -13.60 9.23
N GLN A 135 -13.03 -13.91 8.03
CA GLN A 135 -13.67 -13.46 6.77
C GLN A 135 -15.01 -14.15 6.48
N GLY A 136 -15.21 -15.37 6.99
CA GLY A 136 -16.33 -16.25 6.71
C GLY A 136 -17.48 -16.25 7.73
N ASN A 137 -17.55 -15.33 8.69
CA ASN A 137 -18.65 -15.25 9.68
C ASN A 137 -18.98 -16.60 10.37
N ILE A 138 -17.99 -17.45 10.65
CA ILE A 138 -18.16 -18.64 11.48
C ILE A 138 -17.52 -18.35 12.85
N PRO A 139 -18.28 -18.42 13.97
CA PRO A 139 -17.74 -18.05 15.28
C PRO A 139 -16.62 -19.00 15.72
N VAL A 140 -15.46 -18.42 16.06
CA VAL A 140 -14.20 -19.05 16.52
C VAL A 140 -14.38 -19.91 17.81
N SER A 141 -15.56 -19.85 18.44
CA SER A 141 -15.90 -20.52 19.70
C SER A 141 -15.77 -22.06 19.71
N ARG A 142 -15.54 -22.74 18.58
CA ARG A 142 -15.55 -24.21 18.52
C ARG A 142 -14.20 -24.89 18.30
N THR A 143 -13.17 -24.15 17.88
CA THR A 143 -11.87 -24.77 17.53
C THR A 143 -10.89 -24.75 18.70
N ALA A 144 -10.88 -23.69 19.51
CA ALA A 144 -10.01 -23.60 20.70
C ALA A 144 -10.35 -24.66 21.77
N SER A 145 -11.63 -25.05 21.89
CA SER A 145 -12.07 -26.03 22.89
C SER A 145 -11.56 -27.46 22.65
N LYS A 146 -11.09 -27.81 21.44
CA LYS A 146 -10.64 -29.19 21.14
C LYS A 146 -9.15 -29.41 21.32
N VAL A 147 -8.35 -28.34 21.39
CA VAL A 147 -6.89 -28.44 21.54
C VAL A 147 -6.49 -28.58 23.02
N ASP A 148 -7.31 -28.05 23.94
CA ASP A 148 -7.08 -28.19 25.38
C ASP A 148 -7.63 -29.51 25.97
N GLU A 149 -8.48 -30.24 25.25
CA GLU A 149 -8.97 -31.57 25.68
C GLU A 149 -8.06 -32.73 25.24
N GLU A 150 -7.08 -32.48 24.36
CA GLU A 150 -6.17 -33.51 23.84
C GLU A 150 -4.73 -33.40 24.38
N LYS A 151 -4.53 -32.64 25.48
CA LYS A 151 -3.29 -32.60 26.27
C LYS A 151 -3.52 -33.07 27.70
#